data_AF-A0A974KCP9-F1
#
_entry.id   AF-A0A974KCP9-F1
#
_cell.length_a   1.000
_cell.length_b   1.000
_cell.length_c   1.000
_cell.angle_alpha   90.00
_cell.angle_beta   90.00
_cell.angle_gamma   90.00
#
_symmetry.space_group_name_H-M   'P 1'
#
loop_
_entity.id
_entity.type
_entity.pdbx_description
1 polymer ?
#
loop_
_entity_poly.entity_id
_entity_poly.type
_entity_poly.pdbx_seq_one_letter_code
_entity_poly.pdbx_strand_id
1 'polypeptide(L)' 'MISNDILAHARQCAPAESCGYVVRTARGIRYFPCENLSAEPTMYFR' A
#
# COMPACT_ATOMS: atom_id res chain seq x y z
N MET A 1 -3.08 -12.37 6.51
CA MET A 1 -4.38 -11.78 6.11
C MET A 1 -4.06 -10.48 5.38
N ILE A 2 -4.74 -10.17 4.28
CA ILE A 2 -4.44 -8.99 3.44
C ILE A 2 -4.35 -7.70 4.28
N SER A 3 -5.21 -7.55 5.28
CA SER A 3 -5.17 -6.42 6.21
C SER A 3 -3.84 -6.29 6.97
N ASN A 4 -3.22 -7.40 7.39
CA ASN A 4 -1.92 -7.37 8.07
C ASN A 4 -0.79 -6.98 7.10
N ASP A 5 -0.85 -7.43 5.85
CA ASP A 5 0.17 -7.12 4.84
C ASP A 5 0.13 -5.63 4.46
N ILE A 6 -1.09 -5.07 4.33
CA ILE A 6 -1.30 -3.63 4.13
C ILE A 6 -0.75 -2.83 5.31
N LEU A 7 -1.08 -3.22 6.54
CA LEU A 7 -0.60 -2.51 7.74
C LEU A 7 0.92 -2.64 7.93
N ALA A 8 1.52 -3.77 7.55
CA ALA A 8 2.97 -3.95 7.57
C ALA A 8 3.65 -3.02 6.57
N HIS A 9 3.11 -2.92 5.35
CA HIS A 9 3.62 -2.00 4.33
C HIS A 9 3.50 -0.54 4.77
N ALA A 10 2.33 -0.13 5.29
CA ALA A 10 2.11 1.22 5.80
C ALA A 10 3.12 1.62 6.90
N ARG A 11 3.47 0.69 7.80
CA ARG A 11 4.48 0.94 8.84
C ARG A 11 5.89 1.10 8.26
N GLN A 12 6.22 0.41 7.17
CA GLN A 12 7.53 0.52 6.51
C GLN A 12 7.67 1.83 5.74
N CYS A 13 6.58 2.35 5.16
CA CYS A 13 6.61 3.61 4.42
C CYS A 13 6.65 4.84 5.32
N ALA A 14 6.18 4.74 6.57
CA ALA A 14 6.09 5.88 7.48
C ALA A 14 7.44 6.63 7.61
N PRO A 15 7.46 7.98 7.47
CA PRO A 15 6.31 8.89 7.45
C PRO A 15 5.66 9.10 6.07
N ALA A 16 6.22 8.54 5.01
CA ALA A 16 5.63 8.62 3.67
C ALA A 16 4.40 7.70 3.54
N GLU A 17 3.53 8.08 2.63
CA GLU A 17 2.30 7.38 2.28
C GLU A 17 2.62 6.08 1.52
N SER A 18 1.99 4.99 1.95
CA SER A 18 2.08 3.68 1.30
C SER A 18 1.01 3.50 0.23
N CYS A 19 1.42 3.16 -0.99
CA CYS A 19 0.51 2.82 -2.09
C CYS A 19 0.48 1.30 -2.37
N GLY A 20 -0.56 0.82 -3.06
CA GLY A 20 -0.58 -0.57 -3.55
C GLY A 20 -1.90 -0.97 -4.16
N TYR A 21 -1.93 -2.20 -4.70
CA TYR A 21 -3.11 -2.77 -5.34
C TYR A 21 -3.66 -3.93 -4.52
N VAL A 22 -5.00 -4.00 -4.40
CA VAL A 22 -5.69 -5.21 -3.95
C VAL A 22 -6.35 -5.83 -5.16
N VAL A 23 -5.84 -6.99 -5.58
CA VAL A 23 -6.29 -7.66 -6.81
C VAL A 23 -7.05 -8.93 -6.44
N ARG A 24 -8.29 -9.03 -6.93
CA ARG A 24 -9.08 -10.27 -6.87
C ARG A 24 -8.86 -11.08 -8.14
N THR A 25 -8.43 -12.32 -7.98
CA THR A 25 -8.24 -13.28 -9.06
C THR A 25 -9.10 -14.53 -8.82
N ALA A 26 -9.18 -15.43 -9.80
CA ALA A 26 -9.79 -16.75 -9.61
C ALA A 26 -9.13 -17.58 -8.49
N ARG A 27 -7.88 -17.26 -8.10
CA ARG A 27 -7.11 -17.94 -7.05
C ARG A 27 -7.22 -17.24 -5.68
N GLY A 28 -8.06 -16.20 -5.58
CA GLY A 28 -8.28 -15.43 -4.37
C GLY A 28 -7.82 -13.97 -4.48
N ILE A 29 -7.89 -13.26 -3.35
CA ILE A 29 -7.52 -11.84 -3.24
C ILE A 29 -6.08 -11.75 -2.72
N ARG A 30 -5.30 -10.84 -3.29
CA ARG A 30 -3.91 -10.59 -2.87
C ARG A 30 -3.60 -9.09 -2.88
N TYR A 31 -2.79 -8.66 -1.93
CA TYR A 31 -2.23 -7.31 -1.87
C TYR A 31 -0.85 -7.27 -2.55
N PHE A 32 -0.58 -6.17 -3.27
CA PHE A 32 0.67 -5.91 -3.96
C PHE A 32 1.15 -4.49 -3.58
N PRO A 33 2.18 -4.35 -2.74
CA PRO A 33 2.73 -3.05 -2.38
C PRO A 33 3.44 -2.39 -3.58
N CYS A 34 3.40 -1.06 -3.67
CA CYS A 34 4.18 -0.27 -4.62
C CYS A 34 5.00 0.81 -3.93
N GLU A 35 6.05 1.25 -4.61
CA GLU A 35 6.75 2.48 -4.26
C GLU A 35 5.90 3.69 -4.70
N ASN A 36 5.76 4.65 -3.80
CA ASN A 36 5.08 5.90 -4.08
C ASN A 36 6.02 6.84 -4.83
N LEU A 37 5.72 7.13 -6.10
CA LEU A 37 6.51 8.01 -6.96
C LEU A 37 6.08 9.49 -6.89
N SER A 38 5.15 9.83 -5.99
CA SER A 38 4.75 11.23 -5.77
C SER A 38 5.96 12.08 -5.36
N ALA A 39 6.03 13.30 -5.91
CA ALA A 39 7.02 14.29 -5.48
C ALA A 39 6.75 14.81 -4.05
N GLU A 40 5.53 14.61 -3.53
CA GLU A 40 5.10 15.01 -2.19
C GLU A 40 4.48 13.82 -1.43
N PRO A 41 5.23 12.73 -1.16
CA PRO A 41 4.68 11.47 -0.64
C PRO A 41 4.31 11.54 0.86
N THR A 42 4.55 12.67 1.52
CA THR A 42 4.16 12.92 2.92
C THR A 42 2.93 13.83 3.04
N MET A 43 2.41 14.35 1.92
CA MET A 43 1.21 15.19 1.92
C MET A 43 -0.03 14.30 2.00
N TYR A 44 -1.02 14.72 2.79
CA TYR A 44 -2.31 14.03 2.86
C TYR A 44 -2.99 14.05 1.47
N PHE A 45 -3.50 12.90 1.03
CA PHE A 45 -4.44 12.82 -0.08
C PHE A 45 -5.58 13.82 0.15
N ARG A 46 -5.74 14.78 -0.77
CA ARG A 46 -6.89 15.70 -0.81
C ARG A 46 -8.07 15.08 -1.55
#